data_AF-A0A2T0M9V9-F1
#
_entry.id   AF-A0A2T0M9V9-F1
#
_cell.length_a   1.000
_cell.length_b   1.000
_cell.length_c   1.000
_cell.angle_alpha   90.00
_cell.angle_beta   90.00
_cell.angle_gamma   90.00
#
_symmetry.space_group_name_H-M   'P 1'
#
loop_
_entity.id
_entity.type
_entity.pdbx_description
1 polymer ?
#
loop_
_entity_poly.entity_id
_entity_poly.type
_entity_poly.pdbx_seq_one_letter_code
_entity_poly.pdbx_strand_id
1 'polypeptide(L)'
;MKKRNKIIYWVATVWLSLGMVSTGIVQLIPLDEEVEKMTQLGYPLYFLTIIAAWKLLGVIAVLIPKLPIAKEWAYAGFAFLMSGAIFSHLAVNDGLMEYFGASLLLILTVVSWYFRPESRKLISRTNS
;
A
#
# COMPACT_ATOMS: atom_id res chain seq x y z
N MET A 1 16.44 -1.48 18.76
CA MET A 1 16.53 -1.98 17.35
C MET A 1 17.91 -1.70 16.79
N LYS A 2 18.45 -2.57 15.92
CA LYS A 2 19.75 -2.30 15.23
C LYS A 2 19.57 -1.14 14.24
N LYS A 3 20.58 -0.25 14.10
CA LYS A 3 20.58 0.92 13.18
C LYS A 3 20.17 0.53 11.75
N ARG A 4 20.68 -0.61 11.26
CA ARG A 4 20.34 -1.21 9.97
C ARG A 4 18.83 -1.40 9.77
N ASN A 5 18.14 -2.03 10.72
CA ASN A 5 16.70 -2.31 10.60
C ASN A 5 15.88 -1.02 10.52
N LYS A 6 16.33 0.03 11.22
CA LYS A 6 15.70 1.36 11.16
C LYS A 6 15.85 1.98 9.77
N ILE A 7 17.02 1.83 9.15
CA ILE A 7 17.28 2.31 7.78
C ILE A 7 16.39 1.55 6.79
N ILE A 8 16.38 0.21 6.86
CA ILE A 8 15.54 -0.64 5.99
C ILE A 8 14.07 -0.23 6.11
N TYR A 9 13.57 -0.07 7.33
CA TYR A 9 12.20 0.38 7.58
C TYR A 9 11.89 1.70 6.88
N TRP A 10 12.72 2.73 7.08
CA TRP A 10 12.43 4.05 6.53
C TRP A 10 12.58 4.12 5.02
N VAL A 11 13.58 3.42 4.45
CA VAL A 11 13.72 3.30 2.99
C VAL A 11 12.47 2.64 2.40
N ALA A 12 12.04 1.50 2.95
CA ALA A 12 10.85 0.80 2.48
C ALA A 12 9.58 1.64 2.68
N THR A 13 9.44 2.31 3.82
CA THR A 13 8.28 3.14 4.16
C THR A 13 8.15 4.33 3.23
N VAL A 14 9.24 5.05 2.98
CA VAL A 14 9.22 6.23 2.10
C VAL A 14 8.93 5.82 0.67
N TRP A 15 9.58 4.76 0.18
CA TRP A 15 9.33 4.29 -1.19
C TRP A 15 7.90 3.77 -1.36
N LEU A 16 7.40 2.97 -0.41
CA LEU A 16 6.00 2.56 -0.38
C LEU A 16 5.06 3.77 -0.43
N SER A 17 5.34 4.78 0.40
CA SER A 17 4.51 5.99 0.49
C SER A 17 4.51 6.76 -0.83
N LEU A 18 5.67 6.91 -1.47
CA LEU A 18 5.79 7.56 -2.78
C LEU A 18 4.98 6.83 -3.84
N GLY A 19 5.09 5.50 -3.92
CA GLY A 19 4.33 4.72 -4.91
C GLY A 19 2.82 4.70 -4.64
N MET A 20 2.40 4.62 -3.39
CA MET A 20 0.97 4.70 -3.01
C MET A 20 0.38 6.09 -3.27
N VAL A 21 1.12 7.17 -2.97
CA VAL A 21 0.67 8.54 -3.27
C VAL A 21 0.64 8.78 -4.78
N SER A 22 1.69 8.41 -5.50
CA SER A 22 1.75 8.60 -6.96
C SER A 22 0.60 7.89 -7.66
N THR A 23 0.42 6.59 -7.42
CA THR A 23 -0.69 5.84 -8.03
C THR A 23 -2.05 6.31 -7.51
N GLY A 24 -2.17 6.70 -6.25
CA GLY A 24 -3.42 7.27 -5.71
C GLY A 24 -3.80 8.60 -6.37
N ILE A 25 -2.83 9.47 -6.68
CA ILE A 25 -3.09 10.73 -7.38
C ILE A 25 -3.52 10.46 -8.83
N VAL A 26 -2.81 9.58 -9.54
CA VAL A 26 -3.17 9.19 -10.91
C VAL A 26 -4.61 8.67 -10.95
N GLN A 27 -5.01 7.87 -9.95
CA GLN A 27 -6.38 7.34 -9.80
C GLN A 27 -7.46 8.39 -9.46
N LEU A 28 -7.09 9.55 -8.93
CA LEU A 28 -8.01 10.68 -8.72
C LEU A 28 -8.14 11.56 -9.96
N ILE A 29 -7.17 11.50 -10.86
CA ILE A 29 -7.18 12.24 -12.11
C ILE A 29 -7.88 11.35 -13.15
N PRO A 30 -8.84 11.87 -13.93
CA PRO A 30 -9.49 11.10 -14.98
C PRO A 30 -8.55 10.95 -16.18
N LEU A 31 -7.51 10.13 -16.03
CA LEU A 31 -6.64 9.75 -17.14
C LEU A 31 -7.32 8.61 -17.92
N ASP A 32 -7.47 8.81 -19.23
CA ASP A 32 -8.16 7.87 -20.12
C ASP A 32 -7.57 6.45 -20.02
N GLU A 33 -6.25 6.34 -19.89
CA GLU A 33 -5.55 5.05 -19.72
C GLU A 33 -6.01 4.30 -18.47
N GLU A 34 -6.19 4.98 -17.33
CA GLU A 34 -6.57 4.31 -16.09
C GLU A 34 -8.06 3.97 -16.05
N VAL A 35 -8.90 4.80 -16.68
CA VAL A 35 -10.32 4.51 -16.92
C VAL A 35 -10.47 3.28 -17.82
N GLU A 36 -9.70 3.19 -18.89
CA GLU A 36 -9.69 2.05 -19.81
C GLU A 36 -9.24 0.77 -19.09
N LYS A 37 -8.12 0.83 -18.35
CA LYS A 37 -7.62 -0.32 -17.55
C LYS A 37 -8.66 -0.83 -16.56
N MET A 38 -9.34 0.04 -15.83
CA MET A 38 -10.40 -0.40 -14.90
C MET A 38 -11.58 -1.05 -15.61
N THR A 39 -11.95 -0.51 -16.78
CA THR A 39 -13.03 -1.07 -17.60
C THR A 39 -12.65 -2.45 -18.15
N GLN A 40 -11.42 -2.63 -18.62
CA GLN A 40 -10.89 -3.92 -19.08
C GLN A 40 -10.86 -4.96 -17.94
N LEU A 41 -10.50 -4.54 -16.73
CA LEU A 41 -10.56 -5.37 -15.52
C LEU A 41 -11.99 -5.64 -15.01
N GLY A 42 -13.01 -4.99 -15.59
CA GLY A 42 -14.41 -5.14 -15.19
C GLY A 42 -14.77 -4.39 -13.90
N TYR A 43 -13.95 -3.45 -13.44
CA TYR A 43 -14.24 -2.64 -12.26
C TYR A 43 -15.06 -1.39 -12.62
N PRO A 44 -16.01 -1.00 -11.75
CA PRO A 44 -16.74 0.24 -11.95
C PRO A 44 -15.85 1.45 -11.65
N LEU A 45 -16.02 2.55 -12.39
CA LEU A 45 -15.11 3.71 -12.31
C LEU A 45 -15.05 4.40 -10.94
N TYR A 46 -16.13 4.37 -10.15
CA TYR A 46 -16.11 4.90 -8.78
C TYR A 46 -15.09 4.18 -7.89
N PHE A 47 -14.70 2.95 -8.24
CA PHE A 47 -13.71 2.17 -7.51
C PHE A 47 -12.36 2.88 -7.47
N LEU A 48 -11.97 3.59 -8.55
CA LEU A 48 -10.75 4.41 -8.61
C LEU A 48 -10.68 5.42 -7.48
N THR A 49 -11.77 6.18 -7.29
CA THR A 49 -11.83 7.20 -6.24
C THR A 49 -11.75 6.58 -4.85
N ILE A 50 -12.39 5.43 -4.63
CA ILE A 50 -12.34 4.72 -3.35
C ILE A 50 -10.91 4.24 -3.07
N ILE A 51 -10.28 3.51 -4.00
CA ILE A 51 -8.93 2.96 -3.78
C ILE A 51 -7.90 4.07 -3.60
N ALA A 52 -8.04 5.19 -4.32
CA ALA A 52 -7.16 6.34 -4.17
C ALA A 52 -7.27 6.96 -2.77
N ALA A 53 -8.49 7.20 -2.29
CA ALA A 53 -8.71 7.73 -0.95
C ALA A 53 -8.11 6.81 0.12
N TRP A 54 -8.28 5.49 -0.03
CA TRP A 54 -7.74 4.50 0.90
C TRP A 54 -6.21 4.45 0.87
N LYS A 55 -5.59 4.56 -0.31
CA LYS A 55 -4.13 4.67 -0.44
C LYS A 55 -3.60 5.88 0.33
N LEU A 56 -4.18 7.06 0.13
CA LEU A 56 -3.75 8.30 0.79
C LEU A 56 -3.93 8.23 2.31
N LEU A 57 -5.07 7.72 2.79
CA LEU A 57 -5.31 7.52 4.23
C LEU A 57 -4.32 6.54 4.84
N GLY A 58 -4.03 5.43 4.13
CA GLY A 58 -3.03 4.46 4.57
C GLY A 58 -1.64 5.08 4.67
N VAL A 59 -1.24 5.93 3.71
CA VAL A 59 0.07 6.60 3.72
C VAL A 59 0.19 7.53 4.92
N ILE A 60 -0.86 8.33 5.17
CA ILE A 60 -0.95 9.20 6.35
C ILE A 60 -0.76 8.39 7.63
N ALA A 61 -1.49 7.27 7.77
CA ALA A 61 -1.39 6.40 8.95
C ALA A 61 0.01 5.78 9.13
N VAL A 62 0.65 5.35 8.05
CA VAL A 62 1.99 4.74 8.09
C VAL A 62 3.07 5.76 8.45
N LEU A 63 2.99 6.99 7.95
CA LEU A 63 3.98 8.03 8.21
C LEU A 63 3.85 8.67 9.60
N ILE A 64 2.62 9.02 10.02
CA ILE A 64 2.37 9.73 11.28
C ILE A 64 2.82 8.91 12.50
N PRO A 65 3.56 9.48 13.47
CA PRO A 65 3.94 8.75 14.69
C PRO A 65 2.73 8.46 15.59
N LYS A 66 2.86 7.48 16.51
CA LYS A 66 1.89 7.21 17.60
C LYS A 66 0.47 6.73 17.21
N LEU A 67 0.27 6.22 16.00
CA LEU A 67 -1.01 5.61 15.57
C LEU A 67 -0.87 4.08 15.34
N PRO A 68 -0.60 3.26 16.38
CA PRO A 68 -0.24 1.86 16.18
C PRO A 68 -1.38 1.01 15.61
N ILE A 69 -2.64 1.23 16.01
CA ILE A 69 -3.79 0.48 15.46
C ILE A 69 -4.01 0.85 13.99
N ALA A 70 -4.11 2.15 13.68
CA ALA A 70 -4.32 2.61 12.32
C ALA A 70 -3.19 2.17 11.36
N LYS A 71 -1.95 2.03 11.86
CA LYS A 71 -0.85 1.45 11.10
C LYS A 71 -1.12 0.00 10.70
N GLU A 72 -1.58 -0.84 11.63
CA GLU A 72 -1.89 -2.23 11.28
C GLU A 72 -3.00 -2.30 10.24
N TRP A 73 -4.03 -1.47 10.37
CA TRP A 73 -5.10 -1.37 9.38
C TRP A 73 -4.55 -0.92 8.01
N ALA A 74 -3.67 0.07 7.98
CA ALA A 74 -3.05 0.55 6.76
C ALA A 74 -2.17 -0.54 6.09
N TYR A 75 -1.34 -1.25 6.86
CA TYR A 75 -0.52 -2.34 6.31
C TYR A 75 -1.37 -3.50 5.80
N ALA A 76 -2.42 -3.90 6.53
CA ALA A 76 -3.33 -4.94 6.07
C ALA A 76 -4.07 -4.50 4.80
N GLY A 77 -4.60 -3.27 4.78
CA GLY A 77 -5.27 -2.70 3.61
C GLY A 77 -4.35 -2.62 2.40
N PHE A 78 -3.11 -2.18 2.56
CA PHE A 78 -2.12 -2.18 1.47
C PHE A 78 -1.80 -3.58 0.97
N ALA A 79 -1.63 -4.55 1.88
CA ALA A 79 -1.38 -5.93 1.49
C ALA A 79 -2.54 -6.48 0.65
N PHE A 80 -3.79 -6.31 1.10
CA PHE A 80 -4.97 -6.76 0.37
C PHE A 80 -5.18 -6.02 -0.95
N LEU A 81 -4.96 -4.71 -0.98
CA LEU A 81 -5.10 -3.93 -2.21
C LEU A 81 -4.08 -4.37 -3.27
N MET A 82 -2.82 -4.57 -2.88
CA MET A 82 -1.77 -4.97 -3.83
C MET A 82 -1.90 -6.44 -4.23
N SER A 83 -2.22 -7.34 -3.30
CA SER A 83 -2.50 -8.74 -3.68
C SER A 83 -3.74 -8.83 -4.56
N GLY A 84 -4.79 -8.05 -4.26
CA GLY A 84 -6.00 -7.96 -5.05
C GLY A 84 -5.69 -7.54 -6.48
N ALA A 85 -4.94 -6.45 -6.66
CA ALA A 85 -4.50 -6.00 -7.99
C ALA A 85 -3.75 -7.09 -8.77
N ILE A 86 -2.82 -7.82 -8.12
CA ILE A 86 -2.13 -8.95 -8.75
C ILE A 86 -3.13 -10.01 -9.22
N PHE A 87 -4.09 -10.40 -8.37
CA PHE A 87 -5.12 -11.39 -8.74
C PHE A 87 -6.06 -10.89 -9.84
N SER A 88 -6.39 -9.59 -9.87
CA SER A 88 -7.20 -9.00 -10.94
C SER A 88 -6.50 -9.11 -12.29
N HIS A 89 -5.22 -8.75 -12.36
CA HIS A 89 -4.41 -8.91 -13.58
C HIS A 89 -4.24 -10.38 -13.98
N LEU A 90 -4.06 -11.28 -13.00
CA LEU A 90 -4.00 -12.73 -13.26
C LEU A 90 -5.32 -13.25 -13.88
N ALA A 91 -6.46 -12.75 -13.39
CA ALA A 91 -7.78 -13.21 -13.85
C ALA A 91 -8.08 -12.84 -15.31
N VAL A 92 -7.52 -11.73 -15.80
CA VAL A 92 -7.64 -11.31 -17.20
C VAL A 92 -6.44 -11.71 -18.07
N ASN A 93 -5.46 -12.41 -17.48
CA ASN A 93 -4.22 -12.83 -18.13
C ASN A 93 -3.42 -11.67 -18.74
N ASP A 94 -3.30 -10.58 -17.97
CA ASP A 94 -2.58 -9.38 -18.39
C ASP A 94 -1.07 -9.61 -18.56
N GLY A 95 -0.42 -8.68 -19.27
CA GLY A 95 1.02 -8.72 -19.51
C GLY A 95 1.86 -8.61 -18.23
N LEU A 96 3.06 -9.21 -18.25
CA LEU A 96 3.97 -9.27 -17.08
C LEU A 96 4.30 -7.90 -16.45
N MET A 97 4.26 -6.82 -17.23
CA MET A 97 4.53 -5.46 -16.75
C MET A 97 3.48 -4.94 -15.79
N GLU A 98 2.21 -5.36 -15.93
CA GLU A 98 1.11 -4.87 -15.07
C GLU A 98 1.24 -5.40 -13.63
N TYR A 99 1.87 -6.56 -13.44
CA TYR A 99 2.12 -7.11 -12.09
C TYR A 99 3.24 -6.38 -11.34
N PHE A 100 4.15 -5.70 -12.04
CA PHE A 100 5.37 -5.16 -11.43
C PHE A 100 5.05 -4.15 -10.35
N GLY A 101 4.18 -3.18 -10.63
CA GLY A 101 3.82 -2.12 -9.69
C GLY A 101 3.21 -2.68 -8.41
N ALA A 102 2.19 -3.53 -8.54
CA ALA A 102 1.52 -4.15 -7.40
C ALA A 102 2.45 -5.06 -6.60
N SER A 103 3.29 -5.85 -7.26
CA SER A 103 4.25 -6.75 -6.62
C SER A 103 5.32 -5.99 -5.83
N LEU A 104 5.89 -4.94 -6.42
CA LEU A 104 6.86 -4.08 -5.76
C LEU A 104 6.27 -3.45 -4.49
N LEU A 105 5.06 -2.88 -4.61
CA LEU A 105 4.40 -2.23 -3.48
C LEU A 105 3.98 -3.23 -2.39
N LEU A 106 3.61 -4.46 -2.75
CA LEU A 106 3.33 -5.52 -1.79
C LEU A 106 4.60 -5.89 -1.00
N ILE A 107 5.73 -6.08 -1.69
CA ILE A 107 7.02 -6.38 -1.05
C ILE A 107 7.42 -5.24 -0.12
N LEU A 108 7.34 -3.99 -0.58
CA LEU A 108 7.64 -2.82 0.25
C LEU A 108 6.71 -2.72 1.47
N THR A 109 5.44 -3.09 1.32
CA THR A 109 4.47 -3.17 2.43
C THR A 109 4.93 -4.18 3.48
N VAL A 110 5.27 -5.40 3.07
CA VAL A 110 5.73 -6.45 3.99
C VAL A 110 7.05 -6.08 4.67
N VAL A 111 8.02 -5.58 3.91
CA VAL A 111 9.33 -5.15 4.45
C VAL A 111 9.16 -4.00 5.44
N SER A 112 8.35 -3.00 5.09
CA SER A 112 8.05 -1.87 5.98
C SER A 112 7.36 -2.33 7.27
N TRP A 113 6.35 -3.19 7.15
CA TRP A 113 5.64 -3.76 8.30
C TRP A 113 6.58 -4.56 9.22
N TYR A 114 7.40 -5.45 8.65
CA TYR A 114 8.28 -6.35 9.39
C TYR A 114 9.39 -5.61 10.14
N PHE A 115 10.04 -4.63 9.50
CA PHE A 115 11.14 -3.88 10.11
C PHE A 115 10.69 -2.70 10.97
N ARG A 116 9.39 -2.48 11.14
CA ARG A 116 8.80 -1.38 11.90
C ARG A 116 9.36 -1.31 13.34
N PRO A 117 9.79 -0.13 13.82
CA PRO A 117 10.28 0.04 15.20
C PRO A 117 9.22 -0.31 16.25
N GLU A 118 9.67 -0.80 17.41
CA GLU A 118 8.79 -1.12 18.56
C GLU A 118 7.93 0.06 19.01
N SER A 119 8.46 1.30 18.96
CA SER A 119 7.69 2.52 19.28
C SER A 119 6.52 2.80 18.33
N ARG A 120 6.44 2.06 17.21
CA ARG A 120 5.36 2.13 16.22
C ARG A 120 4.52 0.84 16.19
N LYS A 121 4.72 -0.09 17.12
CA LYS A 121 3.89 -1.29 17.30
C LYS A 121 2.88 -1.09 18.43
N LEU A 122 1.86 -1.94 18.46
CA LEU A 122 0.98 -2.06 19.61
C LEU A 122 1.80 -2.65 20.77
N ILE A 123 2.08 -1.83 21.78
CA ILE A 123 2.70 -2.32 23.01
C ILE A 123 1.58 -2.96 23.83
N SER A 124 1.57 -4.28 23.96
CA SER A 124 0.75 -4.92 24.97
C SER A 124 1.30 -4.50 26.33
N ARG A 125 0.52 -3.76 27.13
CA ARG A 125 0.81 -3.68 28.57
C ARG A 125 0.53 -5.06 29.14
N THR A 126 1.56 -5.91 29.25
CA THR A 126 1.50 -7.06 30.14
C THR A 126 1.52 -6.51 31.56
N ASN A 127 0.32 -6.34 32.13
CA ASN A 127 0.19 -6.20 33.58
C ASN A 127 0.50 -7.58 34.17
N SER A 128 1.52 -7.62 35.02
CA SER A 128 1.98 -8.78 35.82
C SER A 128 0.89 -9.28 36.76
#